data_AF-A0A1M5IEG9-F1
#
_entry.id   AF-A0A1M5IEG9-F1
#
_cell.length_a   1.000
_cell.length_b   1.000
_cell.length_c   1.000
_cell.angle_alpha   90.00
_cell.angle_beta   90.00
_cell.angle_gamma   90.00
#
_symmetry.space_group_name_H-M   'P 1'
#
loop_
_entity.id
_entity.type
_entity.pdbx_description
1 polymer ?
#
loop_
_entity_poly.entity_id
_entity_poly.type
_entity_poly.pdbx_seq_one_letter_code
_entity_poly.pdbx_strand_id
1 'polypeptide(L)' 'MPDPSLTLAEIEERIAAVRENLTELTEQAAAYSGGAVEELNAQRIADQEAQLDLLTKQRDQLLQRRG' A
#
# COMPACT_ATOMS: atom_id res chain seq x y z
N MET A 1 -5.34 -7.95 -8.03
CA MET A 1 -4.58 -7.76 -9.28
C MET A 1 -4.59 -6.28 -9.61
N PRO A 2 -3.45 -5.63 -9.86
CA PRO A 2 -3.43 -4.26 -10.39
C PRO A 2 -4.11 -4.24 -11.76
N ASP A 3 -4.97 -3.27 -11.98
CA ASP A 3 -5.66 -3.08 -13.25
C ASP A 3 -4.69 -2.40 -14.25
N PRO A 4 -4.38 -3.02 -15.40
CA PRO A 4 -3.47 -2.45 -16.39
C PRO A 4 -4.00 -1.19 -17.07
N SER A 5 -5.27 -0.79 -16.85
CA SER A 5 -5.85 0.43 -17.43
C SER A 5 -5.65 1.69 -16.60
N LEU A 6 -5.03 1.62 -15.42
CA LEU A 6 -4.88 2.79 -14.55
C LEU A 6 -3.96 3.84 -15.16
N THR A 7 -4.41 5.09 -15.09
CA THR A 7 -3.61 6.27 -15.37
C THR A 7 -2.56 6.50 -14.28
N LEU A 8 -1.53 7.28 -14.60
CA LEU A 8 -0.50 7.67 -13.63
C LEU A 8 -1.11 8.33 -12.38
N ALA A 9 -2.09 9.22 -12.56
CA ALA A 9 -2.77 9.91 -11.47
C ALA A 9 -3.53 8.94 -10.55
N GLU A 10 -4.25 7.96 -11.12
CA GLU A 10 -4.96 6.95 -10.33
C GLU A 10 -3.99 6.03 -9.56
N ILE A 11 -2.83 5.72 -10.12
CA ILE A 11 -1.79 4.96 -9.41
C ILE A 11 -1.24 5.79 -8.24
N GLU A 12 -0.96 7.07 -8.45
CA GLU A 12 -0.47 7.97 -7.39
C GLU A 12 -1.50 8.16 -6.26
N GLU A 13 -2.77 8.32 -6.60
CA GLU A 13 -3.87 8.39 -5.64
C GLU A 13 -3.95 7.11 -4.79
N ARG A 14 -3.88 5.94 -5.42
CA ARG A 14 -3.87 4.65 -4.71
C ARG A 14 -2.64 4.47 -3.84
N ILE A 15 -1.46 4.92 -4.30
CA ILE A 15 -0.24 4.92 -3.48
C ILE A 15 -0.43 5.79 -2.24
N ALA A 16 -1.03 6.98 -2.39
CA ALA A 16 -1.30 7.87 -1.26
C ALA A 16 -2.23 7.20 -0.24
N ALA A 17 -3.34 6.60 -0.70
CA ALA A 17 -4.28 5.90 0.17
C ALA A 17 -3.64 4.71 0.91
N VAL A 18 -2.83 3.89 0.22
CA VAL A 18 -2.12 2.75 0.86
C VAL A 18 -1.13 3.24 1.93
N ARG A 19 -0.44 4.36 1.69
CA ARG A 19 0.49 4.95 2.67
C ARG A 19 -0.22 5.51 3.90
N GLU A 20 -1.37 6.15 3.69
CA GLU A 20 -2.22 6.63 4.79
C GLU A 20 -2.67 5.45 5.67
N ASN A 21 -3.22 4.41 5.06
CA ASN A 21 -3.63 3.21 5.77
C ASN A 21 -2.47 2.51 6.51
N LEU A 22 -1.27 2.46 5.92
CA LEU A 22 -0.08 1.89 6.59
C LEU A 22 0.31 2.71 7.83
N THR A 23 0.17 4.03 7.77
CA THR A 23 0.42 4.91 8.92
C THR A 23 -0.59 4.61 10.03
N GLU A 24 -1.88 4.57 9.70
CA GLU A 24 -2.93 4.25 10.67
C GLU A 24 -2.76 2.86 11.30
N LEU A 25 -2.45 1.83 10.51
CA LEU A 25 -2.22 0.48 11.03
C LEU A 25 -1.00 0.41 11.95
N THR A 26 0.06 1.16 11.63
CA THR A 26 1.27 1.22 12.47
C THR A 26 0.97 1.91 13.79
N GLU A 27 0.21 3.01 13.77
CA GLU A 27 -0.26 3.69 14.98
C GLU A 27 -1.16 2.80 15.84
N GLN A 28 -2.08 2.05 15.21
CA GLN A 28 -2.94 1.10 15.90
C GLN A 28 -2.15 -0.06 16.53
N ALA A 29 -1.17 -0.62 15.80
CA ALA A 29 -0.31 -1.67 16.31
C ALA A 29 0.55 -1.18 17.50
N ALA A 30 0.99 0.07 17.47
CA ALA A 30 1.70 0.69 18.60
C ALA A 30 0.78 0.97 19.80
N ALA A 31 -0.48 1.31 19.56
CA ALA A 31 -1.46 1.62 20.61
C ALA A 31 -2.03 0.36 21.29
N TYR A 32 -2.22 -0.73 20.54
CA TYR A 32 -2.76 -1.99 21.02
C TYR A 32 -1.68 -3.08 20.99
N SER A 33 -0.84 -3.14 22.02
CA SER A 33 0.07 -4.28 22.21
C SER A 33 -0.63 -5.41 22.96
N GLY A 34 -0.87 -6.55 22.30
CA GLY A 34 -1.41 -7.76 22.93
C GLY A 34 -2.27 -8.66 22.04
N GLY A 35 -1.84 -9.92 21.86
CA GLY A 35 -2.68 -11.05 21.39
C GLY A 35 -3.03 -11.02 19.89
N ALA A 36 -4.12 -11.70 19.52
CA ALA A 36 -4.57 -11.93 18.14
C ALA A 36 -4.83 -10.65 17.31
N VAL A 37 -4.97 -9.48 17.97
CA VAL A 37 -5.12 -8.18 17.29
C VAL A 37 -3.80 -7.74 16.63
N GLU A 38 -2.66 -8.06 17.27
CA GLU A 38 -1.33 -7.76 16.76
C GLU A 38 -1.01 -8.58 15.50
N GLU A 39 -1.36 -9.87 15.50
CA GLU A 39 -1.19 -10.74 14.32
C GLU A 39 -2.08 -10.30 13.14
N LEU A 40 -3.33 -9.91 13.40
CA LEU A 40 -4.22 -9.40 12.34
C LEU A 40 -3.70 -8.08 11.75
N ASN A 41 -3.21 -7.17 12.59
CA ASN A 41 -2.63 -5.91 12.13
C ASN A 41 -1.33 -6.15 11.35
N ALA A 42 -0.48 -7.06 11.81
CA ALA A 42 0.74 -7.45 11.10
C ALA A 42 0.44 -8.01 9.69
N GLN A 43 -0.57 -8.89 9.57
CA GLN A 43 -0.97 -9.41 8.26
C GLN A 43 -1.49 -8.30 7.33
N ARG A 44 -2.33 -7.39 7.86
CA ARG A 44 -2.84 -6.25 7.07
C ARG A 44 -1.74 -5.30 6.63
N ILE A 45 -0.74 -5.06 7.47
CA ILE A 45 0.45 -4.27 7.11
C ILE A 45 1.18 -4.94 5.96
N ALA A 46 1.48 -6.24 6.07
CA ALA A 46 2.17 -6.99 5.03
C ALA A 46 1.43 -6.97 3.68
N ASP A 47 0.10 -7.12 3.70
CA ASP A 47 -0.72 -7.05 2.48
C ASP A 47 -0.65 -5.67 1.82
N GLN A 48 -0.65 -4.59 2.61
CA GLN A 48 -0.56 -3.23 2.10
C GLN A 48 0.84 -2.84 1.63
N GLU A 49 1.90 -3.34 2.27
CA GLU A 49 3.27 -3.19 1.77
C GLU A 49 3.44 -3.88 0.40
N ALA A 50 2.89 -5.09 0.24
CA ALA A 50 2.89 -5.79 -1.04
C ALA A 50 2.11 -5.02 -2.12
N GLN A 51 0.97 -4.44 -1.76
CA GLN A 51 0.20 -3.59 -2.68
C GLN A 51 0.98 -2.32 -3.08
N LEU A 52 1.66 -1.68 -2.12
CA LEU A 52 2.47 -0.48 -2.37
C LEU A 52 3.62 -0.78 -3.32
N ASP A 53 4.30 -1.91 -3.16
CA ASP A 53 5.38 -2.35 -4.06
C ASP A 53 4.86 -2.58 -5.49
N LEU A 54 3.71 -3.24 -5.64
CA LEU A 54 3.08 -3.46 -6.95
C LEU A 54 2.69 -2.14 -7.64
N LEU A 55 2.07 -1.22 -6.92
CA LEU A 55 1.68 0.09 -7.46
C LEU A 55 2.90 0.93 -7.84
N THR A 56 3.96 0.90 -7.02
CA THR A 56 5.23 1.59 -7.29
C THR A 56 5.87 1.06 -8.57
N LYS A 57 5.96 -0.26 -8.73
CA LYS A 57 6.45 -0.89 -9.97
C LYS A 57 5.61 -0.50 -11.19
N GLN A 58 4.29 -0.48 -11.07
CA GLN A 58 3.40 -0.09 -12.16
C GLN A 58 3.60 1.39 -12.55
N ARG A 59 3.72 2.28 -11.56
CA ARG A 59 4.03 3.71 -11.78
C ARG A 59 5.34 3.88 -12.54
N ASP A 60 6.40 3.22 -12.07
CA ASP A 60 7.74 3.35 -12.65
C ASP A 60 7.78 2.81 -14.10
N GLN A 61 7.07 1.72 -14.38
CA GLN A 61 6.88 1.22 -15.74
C GLN A 61 6.14 2.22 -16.65
N LEU A 62 5.10 2.89 -16.14
CA LEU A 62 4.39 3.91 -16.92
C LEU A 62 5.27 5.13 -17.20
N LEU A 63 6.07 5.57 -16.22
CA LEU A 63 7.01 6.68 -16.39
C LEU A 63 8.09 6.34 -17.42
N GLN A 64 8.66 5.14 -17.36
CA GLN A 64 9.64 4.66 -18.35
C GLN A 64 9.08 4.58 -19.78
N ARG A 65 7.78 4.29 -19.94
CA ARG A 65 7.13 4.23 -21.25
C ARG A 65 6.78 5.61 -21.83
N ARG A 66 6.79 6.65 -20.99
CA ARG A 66 6.44 8.03 -21.37
C ARG A 66 7.66 8.94 -21.60
N GLY A 67 8.84 8.54 -21.12
CA GLY A 67 10.12 9.19 -21.40
C GLY A 67 10.75 8.67 -22.69
#